data_AF-A0A2P2BRM9-F1
#
_entry.id   AF-A0A2P2BRM9-F1
#
_cell.length_a   1.000
_cell.length_b   1.000
_cell.length_c   1.000
_cell.angle_alpha   90.00
_cell.angle_beta   90.00
_cell.angle_gamma   90.00
#
_symmetry.space_group_name_H-M   'P 1'
#
loop_
_entity.id
_entity.type
_entity.pdbx_description
1 polymer ?
#
loop_
_entity_poly.entity_id
_entity_poly.type
_entity_poly.pdbx_seq_one_letter_code
_entity_poly.pdbx_strand_id
1 'polypeptide(L)'
;MNISQLLETLKDPTITLSIGETLLAGVSVALLSMSVVFIILLVITAIIKLLQSEKSQAKLKDSTEKETMTESNEFKKDESIEELVSVITAAIAASTGNSTNNIIVRKISRTNNSKTNWERMTKSTTK
;
A
#
# COMPACT_ATOMS: atom_id res chain seq x y z
N MET A 1 -26.49 -48.07 -25.53
CA MET A 1 -26.09 -46.65 -25.41
C MET A 1 -24.57 -46.60 -25.45
N ASN A 2 -23.97 -46.07 -26.51
CA ASN A 2 -22.52 -46.10 -26.69
C ASN A 2 -21.85 -45.01 -25.84
N ILE A 3 -20.71 -45.31 -25.22
CA ILE A 3 -19.90 -44.39 -24.40
C ILE A 3 -19.54 -43.10 -25.15
N SER A 4 -19.43 -43.15 -26.48
CA SER A 4 -19.22 -41.99 -27.33
C SER A 4 -20.37 -40.97 -27.23
N GLN A 5 -21.62 -41.41 -27.05
CA GLN A 5 -22.76 -40.50 -26.88
C GLN A 5 -22.76 -39.81 -25.51
N LEU A 6 -22.19 -40.45 -24.49
CA LEU A 6 -21.97 -39.83 -23.18
C LEU A 6 -20.85 -38.77 -23.27
N LEU A 7 -19.80 -39.05 -24.05
CA LEU A 7 -18.70 -38.10 -24.24
C LEU A 7 -19.14 -36.87 -25.05
N GLU A 8 -20.05 -37.04 -26.01
CA GLU A 8 -20.63 -35.94 -26.79
C GLU A 8 -21.61 -35.10 -25.96
N THR A 9 -22.44 -35.71 -25.10
CA THR A 9 -23.31 -34.94 -24.19
C THR A 9 -22.55 -34.20 -23.07
N LEU A 10 -21.29 -34.58 -22.80
CA LEU A 10 -20.38 -33.92 -21.84
C LEU A 10 -19.42 -32.92 -22.52
N LYS A 11 -19.31 -32.93 -23.85
CA LYS A 11 -18.45 -32.03 -24.65
C LYS A 11 -19.08 -30.64 -24.81
N ASP A 12 -20.40 -30.54 -24.78
CA ASP A 12 -21.15 -29.29 -24.98
C ASP A 12 -21.82 -28.72 -23.70
N PRO A 13 -21.14 -28.59 -22.53
CA PRO A 13 -21.74 -27.92 -21.37
C PRO A 13 -21.71 -26.39 -21.47
N THR A 14 -21.30 -25.83 -22.61
CA THR A 14 -21.07 -24.38 -22.81
C THR A 14 -21.91 -23.73 -23.90
N ILE A 15 -22.82 -24.45 -24.58
CA ILE A 15 -23.58 -23.90 -25.73
C ILE A 15 -25.10 -23.84 -25.50
N THR A 16 -25.58 -24.07 -24.28
CA THR A 16 -27.03 -23.96 -23.99
C THR A 16 -27.45 -22.62 -23.39
N LEU A 17 -26.51 -21.73 -23.07
CA LEU A 17 -26.80 -20.34 -22.69
C LEU A 17 -26.13 -19.42 -23.69
N SER A 18 -26.91 -18.49 -24.23
CA SER A 18 -26.37 -17.45 -25.12
C SER A 18 -25.24 -16.73 -24.40
N ILE A 19 -24.16 -16.41 -25.11
CA ILE A 19 -23.03 -15.63 -24.58
C ILE A 19 -23.53 -14.35 -23.90
N GLY A 20 -24.63 -13.78 -24.41
CA GLY A 20 -25.31 -12.63 -23.80
C GLY A 20 -25.89 -12.90 -22.41
N GLU A 21 -26.50 -14.07 -22.18
CA GLU A 21 -27.06 -14.44 -20.87
C GLU A 21 -25.93 -14.71 -19.86
N THR A 22 -24.85 -15.35 -20.29
CA THR A 22 -23.68 -15.61 -19.44
C THR A 22 -22.95 -14.31 -19.09
N LEU A 23 -22.83 -13.37 -20.05
CA LEU A 23 -22.31 -12.04 -19.76
C LEU A 23 -23.18 -11.27 -18.78
N LEU A 24 -24.51 -11.33 -18.94
CA LEU A 24 -25.44 -10.62 -18.07
C LEU A 24 -25.40 -11.18 -16.64
N ALA A 25 -25.30 -12.50 -16.50
CA ALA A 25 -25.04 -13.16 -15.22
C ALA A 25 -23.69 -12.76 -14.61
N GLY A 26 -22.64 -12.69 -15.42
CA GLY A 26 -21.30 -12.24 -14.99
C GLY A 26 -21.28 -10.80 -14.49
N VAL A 27 -21.95 -9.88 -15.19
CA VAL A 27 -22.07 -8.46 -14.78
C VAL A 27 -22.86 -8.34 -13.47
N SER A 28 -23.91 -9.14 -13.30
CA SER A 28 -24.68 -9.16 -12.06
C SER A 28 -23.81 -9.59 -10.86
N VAL A 29 -23.01 -10.65 -11.03
CA VAL A 29 -22.05 -11.11 -10.01
C VAL A 29 -20.95 -10.07 -9.76
N ALA A 30 -20.44 -9.43 -10.80
CA ALA A 30 -19.43 -8.37 -10.68
C ALA A 30 -19.95 -7.19 -9.84
N LEU A 31 -21.16 -6.70 -10.13
CA LEU A 31 -21.79 -5.63 -9.36
C LEU A 31 -22.04 -6.03 -7.90
N LEU A 32 -22.51 -7.26 -7.66
CA LEU A 32 -22.73 -7.77 -6.32
C LEU A 32 -21.43 -7.85 -5.52
N SER A 33 -20.36 -8.39 -6.12
CA SER A 33 -19.04 -8.50 -5.49
C SER A 33 -18.39 -7.13 -5.25
N MET A 34 -18.54 -6.20 -6.20
CA MET A 34 -18.03 -4.83 -6.07
C MET A 34 -18.76 -4.07 -4.96
N SER A 35 -20.08 -4.26 -4.84
CA SER A 35 -20.88 -3.68 -3.78
C SER A 35 -20.48 -4.22 -2.40
N VAL A 36 -20.31 -5.55 -2.25
CA VAL A 36 -19.90 -6.17 -0.99
C VAL A 36 -18.54 -5.63 -0.51
N VAL A 37 -17.54 -5.54 -1.41
CA VAL A 37 -16.21 -5.03 -1.05
C VAL A 37 -16.28 -3.55 -0.64
N PHE A 38 -17.12 -2.75 -1.31
CA PHE A 38 -17.36 -1.36 -0.95
C PHE A 38 -17.97 -1.21 0.46
N ILE A 39 -18.94 -2.06 0.82
CA ILE A 39 -19.53 -2.07 2.16
C ILE A 39 -18.49 -2.49 3.21
N ILE A 40 -17.64 -3.48 2.93
CA ILE A 40 -16.54 -3.88 3.83
C ILE A 40 -15.62 -2.68 4.12
N LEU A 41 -15.23 -1.92 3.10
CA LEU A 41 -14.35 -0.74 3.27
C LEU A 41 -15.04 0.35 4.09
N LEU A 42 -16.34 0.58 3.88
CA LEU A 42 -17.14 1.51 4.66
C LEU A 42 -17.16 1.12 6.15
N VAL A 43 -17.38 -0.16 6.45
CA VAL A 43 -17.40 -0.68 7.82
C VAL A 43 -16.05 -0.53 8.49
N ILE A 44 -14.94 -0.89 7.82
CA ILE A 44 -13.58 -0.72 8.35
C ILE A 44 -13.31 0.76 8.65
N THR A 45 -13.67 1.66 7.74
CA THR A 45 -13.51 3.11 7.93
C THR A 45 -14.33 3.59 9.12
N ALA A 46 -15.58 3.14 9.27
CA ALA A 46 -16.45 3.51 10.37
C ALA A 46 -15.88 3.06 11.74
N ILE A 47 -15.35 1.84 11.83
CA ILE A 47 -14.71 1.33 13.05
C ILE A 47 -13.49 2.17 13.42
N ILE A 48 -12.61 2.48 12.46
CA ILE A 48 -11.43 3.32 12.70
C ILE A 48 -11.86 4.71 13.19
N LYS A 49 -12.89 5.32 12.57
CA LYS A 49 -13.41 6.63 13.00
C LYS A 49 -14.03 6.59 14.39
N LEU A 50 -14.70 5.50 14.78
CA LEU A 50 -15.27 5.35 16.12
C LEU A 50 -14.17 5.24 17.19
N LEU A 51 -13.14 4.41 16.95
CA LEU A 51 -11.98 4.30 17.84
C LEU A 51 -11.17 5.60 17.89
N GLN A 52 -11.04 6.31 16.76
CA GLN A 52 -10.42 7.64 16.75
C GLN A 52 -11.28 8.68 17.48
N SER A 53 -12.61 8.58 17.43
CA SER A 53 -13.51 9.50 18.12
C SER A 53 -13.47 9.33 19.64
N GLU A 54 -13.29 8.11 20.15
CA GLU A 54 -13.03 7.88 21.58
C GLU A 54 -11.64 8.38 22.01
N LYS A 55 -10.64 8.31 21.12
CA LYS A 55 -9.30 8.87 21.36
C LYS A 55 -9.20 10.38 21.10
N SER A 56 -10.23 10.99 20.50
CA SER A 56 -10.22 12.36 20.00
C SER A 56 -11.45 13.17 20.44
N GLN A 57 -11.70 13.26 21.74
CA GLN A 57 -12.21 14.54 22.28
C GLN A 57 -11.12 15.62 22.34
N ALA A 58 -9.89 15.30 21.93
CA ALA A 58 -8.76 16.22 21.92
C ALA A 58 -8.05 16.28 20.56
N LYS A 59 -8.79 16.45 19.45
CA LYS A 59 -8.45 17.36 18.34
C LYS A 59 -9.39 17.16 17.14
N LEU A 60 -10.15 18.22 16.87
CA LEU A 60 -10.37 18.84 15.56
C LEU A 60 -11.09 17.94 14.53
N LYS A 61 -12.36 18.20 14.18
CA LYS A 61 -12.76 19.32 13.32
C LYS A 61 -11.65 19.74 12.35
N ASP A 62 -11.37 18.91 11.35
CA ASP A 62 -10.96 19.46 10.06
C ASP A 62 -11.25 18.50 8.92
N SER A 63 -12.27 18.84 8.15
CA SER A 63 -12.48 18.37 6.78
C SER A 63 -13.62 19.20 6.23
N THR A 64 -13.29 20.40 5.77
CA THR A 64 -13.72 20.98 4.50
C THR A 64 -13.24 22.42 4.53
N GLU A 65 -12.13 22.72 3.87
CA GLU A 65 -12.18 23.43 2.60
C GLU A 65 -10.79 23.45 1.95
N LYS A 66 -10.84 23.30 0.64
CA LYS A 66 -9.85 23.59 -0.38
C LYS A 66 -8.69 24.55 -0.05
N GLU A 67 -7.68 24.32 -0.88
CA GLU A 67 -6.77 25.31 -1.49
C GLU A 67 -5.41 25.52 -0.83
N THR A 68 -4.43 25.43 -1.73
CA THR A 68 -3.14 26.09 -1.67
C THR A 68 -2.05 25.33 -0.91
N MET A 69 -1.31 24.58 -1.74
CA MET A 69 0.16 24.48 -1.69
C MET A 69 0.81 25.63 -0.92
N THR A 70 1.92 25.32 -0.26
CA THR A 70 2.86 26.24 0.40
C THR A 70 2.40 26.85 1.72
N GLU A 71 2.50 26.07 2.81
CA GLU A 71 3.14 26.53 4.06
C GLU A 71 3.35 25.36 5.03
N SER A 72 4.50 24.68 4.97
CA SER A 72 5.03 23.88 6.11
C SER A 72 6.44 23.41 5.73
N ASN A 73 7.39 24.34 5.71
CA ASN A 73 8.79 24.01 5.45
C ASN A 73 9.71 24.36 6.64
N GLU A 74 9.16 24.88 7.73
CA GLU A 74 9.93 25.26 8.92
C GLU A 74 9.96 24.13 9.97
N PHE A 75 8.84 23.38 10.15
CA PHE A 75 8.75 22.32 11.16
C PHE A 75 9.14 20.92 10.63
N LYS A 76 9.06 20.69 9.31
CA LYS A 76 9.35 19.37 8.70
C LYS A 76 10.82 18.96 8.71
N LYS A 77 11.74 19.91 8.92
CA LYS A 77 13.16 19.64 8.70
C LYS A 77 13.79 18.84 9.84
N ASP A 78 13.42 19.12 11.09
CA ASP A 78 13.94 18.36 12.24
C ASP A 78 13.26 17.00 12.38
N GLU A 79 11.93 16.96 12.23
CA GLU A 79 11.14 15.72 12.32
C GLU A 79 11.62 14.67 11.30
N SER A 80 11.97 15.12 10.09
CA SER A 80 12.56 14.24 9.07
C SER A 80 13.92 13.67 9.47
N ILE A 81 14.76 14.40 10.22
CA ILE A 81 16.07 13.90 10.66
C ILE A 81 15.90 12.88 11.79
N GLU A 82 15.00 13.11 12.74
CA GLU A 82 14.70 12.17 13.81
C GLU A 82 14.13 10.84 13.28
N GLU A 83 13.22 10.91 12.32
CA GLU A 83 12.71 9.72 11.62
C GLU A 83 13.82 8.94 10.92
N LEU A 84 14.73 9.64 10.21
CA LEU A 84 15.89 9.01 9.57
C LEU A 84 16.82 8.35 10.59
N VAL A 85 17.11 8.99 11.72
CA VAL A 85 17.92 8.41 12.81
C VAL A 85 17.27 7.14 13.34
N SER A 86 15.95 7.16 13.57
CA SER A 86 15.21 6.01 14.11
C SER A 86 15.26 4.80 13.19
N VAL A 87 14.94 4.98 11.91
CA VAL A 87 14.92 3.89 10.91
C VAL A 87 16.33 3.32 10.69
N ILE A 88 17.35 4.19 10.59
CA ILE A 88 18.75 3.76 10.43
C ILE A 88 19.22 2.98 11.67
N THR A 89 18.93 3.49 12.87
CA THR A 89 19.31 2.84 14.13
C THR A 89 18.62 1.47 14.28
N ALA A 90 17.34 1.39 13.95
CA ALA A 90 16.59 0.13 13.96
C ALA A 90 17.17 -0.88 12.96
N ALA A 91 17.53 -0.45 11.75
CA ALA A 91 18.14 -1.31 10.74
C ALA A 91 19.52 -1.84 11.18
N ILE A 92 20.35 -1.00 11.80
CA ILE A 92 21.67 -1.41 12.31
C ILE A 92 21.51 -2.36 13.51
N ALA A 93 20.59 -2.05 14.44
CA ALA A 93 20.27 -2.89 15.58
C ALA A 93 19.81 -4.29 15.13
N ALA A 94 18.91 -4.36 14.14
CA ALA A 94 18.43 -5.60 13.55
C ALA A 94 19.54 -6.38 12.82
N SER A 95 20.41 -5.70 12.07
CA SER A 95 21.52 -6.33 11.33
C SER A 95 22.62 -6.89 12.24
N THR A 96 22.91 -6.19 13.33
CA THR A 96 24.04 -6.52 14.23
C THR A 96 23.59 -7.35 15.44
N GLY A 97 22.28 -7.51 15.67
CA GLY A 97 21.73 -8.14 16.87
C GLY A 97 21.98 -7.34 18.16
N ASN A 98 22.34 -6.07 18.04
CA ASN A 98 22.65 -5.17 19.15
C ASN A 98 21.42 -4.35 19.54
N SER A 99 21.30 -3.92 20.80
CA SER A 99 20.19 -3.07 21.23
C SER A 99 20.33 -1.65 20.68
N THR A 100 19.21 -0.98 20.42
CA THR A 100 19.16 0.42 19.93
C THR A 100 19.88 1.41 20.84
N ASN A 101 19.92 1.15 22.15
CA ASN A 101 20.60 1.99 23.15
C ASN A 101 22.13 2.04 23.00
N ASN A 102 22.72 1.08 22.27
CA ASN A 102 24.18 0.98 22.10
C ASN A 102 24.66 1.62 20.79
N ILE A 103 23.79 2.30 20.05
CA ILE A 103 24.09 2.90 18.75
C ILE A 103 23.88 4.41 18.85
N ILE A 104 24.94 5.18 18.54
CA ILE A 104 24.89 6.65 18.55
C ILE A 104 25.11 7.22 17.15
N VAL A 105 24.17 8.03 16.67
CA VAL A 105 24.29 8.73 15.38
C VAL A 105 24.86 10.11 15.60
N ARG A 106 26.11 10.34 15.15
CA ARG A 106 26.82 11.61 15.38
C ARG A 106 26.50 12.70 14.36
N LYS A 107 26.27 12.32 13.10
CA LYS A 107 26.07 13.27 12.01
C LYS A 107 25.31 12.63 10.86
N ILE A 108 24.29 13.32 10.37
CA ILE A 108 23.62 13.02 9.11
C ILE A 108 23.81 14.23 8.20
N SER A 109 24.36 14.00 7.01
CA SER A 109 24.50 15.05 6.01
C SER A 109 24.17 14.49 4.64
N ARG A 110 23.11 15.00 4.03
CA ARG A 110 22.69 14.63 2.68
C ARG A 110 23.62 15.32 1.69
N THR A 111 24.41 14.55 0.95
CA THR A 111 25.17 15.09 -0.18
C THR A 111 24.21 15.30 -1.36
N ASN A 112 24.18 16.49 -1.97
CA ASN A 112 23.43 16.78 -3.20
C ASN A 112 24.10 16.15 -4.44
N ASN A 113 24.57 14.91 -4.32
CA ASN A 113 25.14 14.18 -5.43
C ASN A 113 24.03 13.33 -6.04
N SER A 114 23.72 13.58 -7.31
CA SER A 114 22.75 12.80 -8.07
C SER A 114 23.24 11.38 -8.35
N LYS A 115 24.56 11.13 -8.24
CA LYS A 115 25.17 9.82 -8.44
C LYS A 115 25.75 9.30 -7.14
N THR A 116 25.45 8.05 -6.82
CA THR A 116 26.03 7.42 -5.62
C THR A 116 27.49 7.05 -5.87
N ASN A 117 28.32 7.02 -4.82
CA ASN A 117 29.70 6.54 -4.96
C ASN A 117 29.75 5.08 -5.45
N TRP A 118 28.72 4.29 -5.15
CA TRP A 118 28.53 2.93 -5.67
C TRP A 118 28.34 2.91 -7.19
N GLU A 119 27.49 3.78 -7.74
CA GLU A 119 27.29 3.93 -9.18
C GLU A 119 28.59 4.32 -9.91
N ARG A 120 29.45 5.10 -9.27
CA ARG A 120 30.76 5.46 -9.84
C ARG A 120 31.74 4.28 -9.87
N MET A 121 31.64 3.37 -8.90
CA MET A 121 32.58 2.26 -8.71
C MET A 121 32.35 1.12 -9.71
N THR A 122 31.10 0.89 -10.11
CA THR A 122 30.76 -0.07 -11.17
C THR A 122 31.33 0.38 -12.51
N LYS A 123 31.22 1.69 -12.81
CA LYS A 123 31.71 2.26 -14.06
C LYS A 123 33.24 2.29 -14.18
N SER A 124 33.98 2.36 -13.07
CA SER A 124 35.45 2.33 -13.09
C SER A 124 36.05 0.93 -13.21
N THR A 125 35.27 -0.13 -12.94
CA THR A 125 35.71 -1.52 -13.09
C THR A 125 35.54 -2.03 -14.53
N THR A 126 34.71 -1.36 -15.35
CA THR A 126 34.43 -1.76 -16.74
C THR A 126 35.33 -1.04 -17.76
N LYS A 127 36.49 -0.52 -17.35
CA LYS A 127 37.42 0.20 -18.22
C LYS A 127 38.83 -0.38 -18.06
#